data_AF-V9HV84-F1
#
_entry.id   AF-V9HV84-F1
#
_cell.length_a   1.000
_cell.length_b   1.000
_cell.length_c   1.000
_cell.angle_alpha   90.00
_cell.angle_beta   90.00
_cell.angle_gamma   90.00
#
_symmetry.space_group_name_H-M   'P 1'
#
loop_
_entity.id
_entity.type
_entity.pdbx_description
1 polymer ?
#
loop_
_entity_poly.entity_id
_entity_poly.type
_entity_poly.pdbx_seq_one_letter_code
_entity_poly.pdbx_strand_id
1 'polypeptide(L)' 'MTTEEVKKAIINKEQVRYTDITYTVQALIYRYRGNKWRVTAELLDKNNNSISIADIKKIEKNEK' A
#
# COMPACT_ATOMS: atom_id res chain seq x y z
N MET A 1 -5.79 -4.15 -4.25
CA MET A 1 -6.62 -2.93 -4.14
C MET A 1 -6.48 -2.03 -5.37
N THR A 2 -7.45 -1.13 -5.59
CA THR A 2 -7.40 -0.03 -6.57
C THR A 2 -6.71 1.21 -5.99
N THR A 3 -6.28 2.15 -6.85
CA THR A 3 -5.65 3.40 -6.41
C THR A 3 -6.54 4.21 -5.46
N GLU A 4 -7.85 4.29 -5.74
CA GLU A 4 -8.79 5.04 -4.91
C GLU A 4 -8.99 4.39 -3.53
N GLU A 5 -9.00 3.06 -3.46
CA GLU A 5 -9.03 2.36 -2.17
C GLU A 5 -7.77 2.60 -1.35
N VAL A 6 -6.60 2.61 -2.00
CA VAL A 6 -5.33 2.89 -1.30
C VAL A 6 -5.27 4.36 -0.84
N LYS A 7 -5.75 5.31 -1.64
CA LYS A 7 -5.88 6.72 -1.20
C LYS A 7 -6.79 6.84 0.01
N LYS A 8 -7.94 6.16 0.01
CA LYS A 8 -8.84 6.11 1.17
C LYS A 8 -8.14 5.53 2.38
N ALA A 9 -7.39 4.43 2.22
CA ALA A 9 -6.65 3.83 3.32
C ALA A 9 -5.61 4.79 3.93
N ILE A 10 -4.92 5.59 3.11
CA ILE A 10 -4.00 6.64 3.60
C ILE A 10 -4.76 7.71 4.40
N ILE A 11 -5.83 8.27 3.82
CA ILE A 11 -6.62 9.37 4.42
C ILE A 11 -7.24 8.92 5.75
N ASN A 12 -7.82 7.73 5.77
CA ASN A 12 -8.52 7.17 6.91
C ASN A 12 -7.57 6.49 7.91
N LYS A 13 -6.27 6.40 7.59
CA LYS A 13 -5.26 5.63 8.36
C LYS A 13 -5.70 4.18 8.60
N GLU A 14 -6.31 3.57 7.59
CA GLU A 14 -6.74 2.17 7.65
C GLU A 14 -5.53 1.23 7.55
N GLN A 15 -5.62 0.12 8.27
CA GLN A 15 -4.67 -0.96 8.14
C GLN A 15 -5.00 -1.82 6.92
N VAL A 16 -3.96 -2.31 6.25
CA VAL A 16 -4.04 -3.20 5.08
C VAL A 16 -3.21 -4.44 5.32
N ARG A 17 -3.48 -5.51 4.57
CA ARG A 17 -2.71 -6.76 4.63
C ARG A 17 -1.83 -6.91 3.39
N TYR A 18 -0.59 -7.30 3.59
CA TYR A 18 0.36 -7.64 2.55
C TYR A 18 1.25 -8.78 3.06
N THR A 19 1.34 -9.88 2.29
CA THR A 19 2.11 -11.09 2.68
C THR A 19 1.81 -11.54 4.12
N ASP A 20 0.51 -11.63 4.47
CA ASP A 20 0.00 -12.00 5.80
C ASP A 20 0.43 -11.09 6.98
N ILE A 21 1.05 -9.95 6.71
CA ILE A 21 1.43 -8.95 7.71
C ILE A 21 0.53 -7.72 7.57
N THR A 22 0.20 -7.09 8.69
CA THR A 22 -0.58 -5.86 8.75
C THR A 22 0.31 -4.63 8.68
N TYR A 23 -0.02 -3.72 7.77
CA TYR A 23 0.70 -2.48 7.53
C TYR A 23 -0.23 -1.26 7.53
N THR A 24 0.35 -0.08 7.72
CA THR A 24 -0.28 1.19 7.37
C THR A 24 0.27 1.66 6.04
N VAL A 25 -0.58 2.15 5.14
CA VAL A 25 -0.11 2.77 3.89
C VAL A 25 0.31 4.21 4.16
N GLN A 26 1.56 4.56 3.85
CA GLN A 26 2.09 5.92 4.02
C GLN A 26 1.98 6.76 2.75
N ALA A 27 2.24 6.14 1.59
CA ALA A 27 2.29 6.87 0.34
C ALA A 27 1.96 6.00 -0.88
N LEU A 28 1.56 6.65 -1.97
CA LEU A 28 1.53 6.08 -3.31
C LEU A 28 2.76 6.53 -4.09
N ILE A 29 3.43 5.58 -4.73
CA ILE A 29 4.61 5.82 -5.56
C ILE A 29 4.26 5.48 -7.01
N TYR A 30 4.29 6.49 -7.87
CA TYR A 30 4.07 6.37 -9.31
C TYR A 30 5.42 6.27 -10.02
N ARG A 31 5.66 5.17 -10.73
CA ARG A 31 6.91 4.96 -11.47
C ARG A 31 6.61 4.74 -12.95
N TYR A 32 7.23 5.53 -13.81
CA TYR A 32 7.17 5.31 -15.25
C TYR A 32 8.29 4.35 -15.66
N ARG A 33 7.94 3.16 -16.18
CA ARG A 33 8.92 2.17 -16.65
C ARG A 33 8.36 1.36 -17.81
N GLY A 34 9.14 1.22 -18.89
CA GLY A 34 8.75 0.45 -20.07
C GLY A 34 7.50 1.01 -20.75
N ASN A 35 7.43 2.32 -20.89
CA ASN A 35 6.30 3.07 -21.44
C ASN A 35 4.95 2.86 -20.73
N LYS A 36 4.98 2.51 -19.44
CA LYS A 36 3.78 2.33 -18.62
C LYS A 36 3.98 2.92 -17.22
N TRP A 37 2.94 3.55 -16.69
CA TRP A 37 2.88 3.93 -15.29
C TRP A 37 2.59 2.69 -14.44
N ARG A 38 3.42 2.45 -13.42
CA ARG A 38 3.17 1.48 -12.36
C ARG A 38 2.90 2.22 -11.07
N VAL A 39 1.90 1.75 -10.34
CA VAL A 39 1.52 2.30 -9.04
C VAL A 39 1.89 1.28 -7.98
N THR A 40 2.68 1.71 -7.02
CA THR A 40 3.08 0.94 -5.83
C THR A 40 2.71 1.73 -4.59
N ALA A 41 2.64 1.07 -3.43
CA ALA A 41 2.44 1.73 -2.16
C ALA A 41 3.64 1.53 -1.23
N GLU A 42 3.92 2.55 -0.43
CA GLU A 42 4.83 2.47 0.71
C GLU A 42 4.05 2.00 1.94
N LEU A 43 4.47 0.87 2.50
CA LEU A 43 3.84 0.20 3.63
C LEU A 43 4.77 0.29 4.83
N LEU A 44 4.26 0.79 5.94
CA LEU A 44 4.97 0.88 7.22
C LEU A 44 4.40 -0.18 8.18
N ASP A 45 5.28 -1.01 8.75
CA ASP A 45 4.83 -2.00 9.72
C ASP A 45 4.27 -1.35 10.99
N LYS A 46 3.50 -2.11 11.77
CA LYS A 46 2.85 -1.61 12.99
C LYS A 46 3.80 -1.08 14.07
N ASN A 47 5.06 -1.47 14.03
CA ASN A 47 6.11 -1.07 14.97
C ASN A 47 6.98 0.08 14.42
N ASN A 48 6.69 0.57 13.22
CA ASN A 48 7.47 1.59 12.50
C ASN A 48 8.95 1.22 12.26
N ASN A 49 9.26 -0.08 12.17
CA ASN A 49 10.65 -0.55 12.07
C ASN A 49 11.11 -0.84 10.63
N SER A 50 10.15 -1.07 9.72
CA SER A 50 10.43 -1.47 8.35
C SER A 50 9.43 -0.86 7.37
N ILE A 51 9.97 -0.55 6.19
CA ILE A 51 9.22 -0.07 5.03
C ILE A 51 9.23 -1.15 3.96
N SER A 52 8.07 -1.42 3.37
CA SER A 52 7.91 -2.30 2.22
C SER A 52 7.29 -1.54 1.06
N ILE A 53 7.80 -1.75 -0.16
CA ILE A 53 7.22 -1.19 -1.37
C ILE A 53 6.50 -2.30 -2.12
N ALA A 54 5.17 -2.24 -2.14
CA ALA A 54 4.33 -3.28 -2.70
C ALA A 54 3.55 -2.80 -3.93
N ASP A 55 3.31 -3.71 -4.88
CA ASP A 55 2.31 -3.48 -5.93
C ASP A 55 0.92 -3.37 -5.29
N ILE A 56 0.18 -2.29 -5.59
CA ILE A 56 -1.14 -2.06 -5.00
C ILE A 56 -2.13 -3.19 -5.28
N LYS A 57 -1.90 -3.96 -6.36
CA LYS A 57 -2.73 -5.12 -6.70
C LYS A 57 -2.53 -6.31 -5.77
N LYS A 58 -1.40 -6.38 -5.08
CA LYS A 58 -1.08 -7.44 -4.09
C LYS A 58 -1.45 -7.07 -2.66
N ILE A 59 -1.96 -5.86 -2.45
CA ILE A 59 -2.44 -5.40 -1.14
C ILE A 59 -3.91 -5.77 -1.02
N GLU A 60 -4.25 -6.29 0.16
CA GLU A 60 -5.59 -6.72 0.54
C GLU A 60 -6.15 -5.76 1.60
N LYS A 61 -7.47 -5.53 1.55
CA LYS A 61 -8.16 -4.83 2.63
C LYS A 61 -8.14 -5.72 3.86
N ASN A 62 -7.90 -5.11 5.03
CA ASN A 62 -8.06 -5.82 6.27
C ASN A 62 -9.55 -5.87 6.59
N GLU A 63 -10.19 -7.01 6.34
CA GLU A 63 -11.57 -7.23 6.78
C GLU A 63 -11.56 -7.37 8.30
N LYS A 64 -12.33 -6.52 8.98
CA LYS A 64 -12.57 -6.62 10.43
C LYS A 64 -13.52 -7.76 10.72
#